data_AF-A0A0M9EDD7-F1
#
_entry.id   AF-A0A0M9EDD7-F1
#
_cell.length_a   1.000
_cell.length_b   1.000
_cell.length_c   1.000
_cell.angle_alpha   90.00
_cell.angle_beta   90.00
_cell.angle_gamma   90.00
#
_symmetry.space_group_name_H-M   'P 1'
#
loop_
_entity.id
_entity.type
_entity.pdbx_description
1 polymer ?
#
loop_
_entity_poly.entity_id
_entity_poly.type
_entity_poly.pdbx_seq_one_letter_code
_entity_poly.pdbx_strand_id
1 'polypeptide(L)'
;LSQNTLDFSDISEDLTLLIDSSNTLSLNNILNNGTISLLDENALEFSLEDIDTIIGGKGQNTFLFEEGATFDGTIDSSLGINDTLALSGEDRTWEITGFDTGIVDNINFKGIENLKGGDDNQDTFVFESSGHISGIIDGGDAGFDTLSLLGNHDTISYSAKSPNSGTVNRDNDIITYFGLEPIYDNTNTANR
;
A
#
# COMPACT_ATOMS: atom_id res chain seq x y z
N LEU A 1 -7.11 20.24 17.81
CA LEU A 1 -8.12 20.19 16.74
C LEU A 1 -8.75 18.82 16.85
N SER A 2 -10.07 18.69 16.76
CA SER A 2 -10.72 17.37 16.75
C SER A 2 -10.27 16.64 15.50
N GLN A 3 -9.79 15.40 15.64
CA GLN A 3 -9.56 14.53 14.49
C GLN A 3 -10.92 14.03 14.00
N ASN A 4 -11.27 14.35 12.77
CA ASN A 4 -12.48 13.89 12.11
C ASN A 4 -12.20 12.51 11.51
N THR A 5 -13.04 11.54 11.87
CA THR A 5 -12.86 10.15 11.48
C THR A 5 -14.04 9.68 10.63
N LEU A 6 -13.74 9.10 9.48
CA LEU A 6 -14.66 8.26 8.71
C LEU A 6 -14.44 6.81 9.14
N ASP A 7 -15.43 6.24 9.83
CA ASP A 7 -15.26 4.99 10.58
C ASP A 7 -16.12 3.85 10.03
N PHE A 8 -15.46 2.80 9.52
CA PHE A 8 -16.09 1.57 9.04
C PHE A 8 -15.85 0.37 9.98
N SER A 9 -15.37 0.58 11.21
CA SER A 9 -14.95 -0.48 12.13
C SER A 9 -16.05 -1.48 12.50
N ASP A 10 -17.33 -1.10 12.38
CA ASP A 10 -18.46 -1.99 12.61
C ASP A 10 -18.81 -2.89 11.40
N ILE A 11 -18.19 -2.66 10.24
CA ILE A 11 -18.41 -3.45 9.03
C ILE A 11 -17.51 -4.69 9.04
N SER A 12 -18.10 -5.86 8.80
CA SER A 12 -17.38 -7.15 8.76
C SER A 12 -17.10 -7.67 7.36
N GLU A 13 -17.73 -7.07 6.34
CA GLU A 13 -17.54 -7.45 4.94
C GLU A 13 -16.24 -6.85 4.39
N ASP A 14 -15.77 -7.44 3.30
CA ASP A 14 -14.71 -6.88 2.48
C ASP A 14 -15.19 -5.56 1.85
N LEU A 15 -14.36 -4.52 1.90
CA LEU A 15 -14.68 -3.20 1.35
C LEU A 15 -13.70 -2.85 0.24
N THR A 16 -14.21 -2.26 -0.84
CA THR A 16 -13.37 -1.49 -1.76
C THR A 16 -13.77 -0.04 -1.65
N LEU A 17 -12.84 0.76 -1.16
CA LEU A 17 -12.95 2.20 -0.96
C LEU A 17 -12.18 2.86 -2.09
N LEU A 18 -12.90 3.51 -3.00
CA LEU A 18 -12.32 4.24 -4.11
C LEU A 18 -12.24 5.72 -3.75
N ILE A 19 -11.06 6.32 -3.86
CA ILE A 19 -10.84 7.75 -3.69
C ILE A 19 -10.52 8.33 -5.05
N ASP A 20 -11.39 9.22 -5.53
CA ASP A 20 -11.24 9.87 -6.84
C ASP A 20 -10.43 11.18 -6.76
N SER A 21 -10.13 11.76 -7.92
CA SER A 21 -9.43 13.05 -8.05
C SER A 21 -10.21 14.26 -7.51
N SER A 22 -11.49 14.09 -7.14
CA SER A 22 -12.26 15.10 -6.42
C SER A 22 -12.15 14.99 -4.89
N ASN A 23 -11.31 14.06 -4.42
CA ASN A 23 -11.17 13.68 -3.00
C ASN A 23 -12.49 13.20 -2.40
N THR A 24 -13.29 12.50 -3.20
CA THR A 24 -14.50 11.81 -2.75
C THR A 24 -14.19 10.32 -2.60
N LEU A 25 -14.55 9.77 -1.45
CA LEU A 25 -14.52 8.34 -1.19
C LEU A 25 -15.86 7.72 -1.57
N SER A 26 -15.85 6.70 -2.41
CA SER A 26 -17.02 5.89 -2.75
C SER A 26 -16.80 4.43 -2.38
N LEU A 27 -17.87 3.74 -1.96
CA LEU A 27 -17.84 2.30 -1.71
C LEU A 27 -18.27 1.54 -2.96
N ASN A 28 -17.37 0.74 -3.51
CA ASN A 28 -17.67 -0.09 -4.67
C ASN A 28 -17.64 -1.57 -4.28
N ASN A 29 -18.79 -2.19 -4.08
CA ASN A 29 -18.85 -3.64 -3.98
C ASN A 29 -18.79 -4.21 -5.39
N ILE A 30 -17.60 -4.54 -5.90
CA ILE A 30 -17.30 -5.70 -6.77
C ILE A 30 -15.82 -5.64 -7.22
N LEU A 31 -14.99 -6.54 -6.69
CA LEU A 31 -13.84 -7.08 -7.40
C LEU A 31 -14.33 -8.19 -8.33
N ASN A 32 -14.45 -7.91 -9.63
CA ASN A 32 -14.45 -8.98 -10.64
C ASN A 32 -13.06 -9.01 -11.27
N ASN A 33 -12.22 -9.94 -10.79
CA ASN A 33 -11.05 -10.41 -11.52
C ASN A 33 -9.99 -9.33 -11.83
N GLY A 34 -9.68 -8.47 -10.86
CA GLY A 34 -8.56 -7.52 -10.94
C GLY A 34 -8.76 -6.34 -11.89
N THR A 35 -9.99 -6.09 -12.33
CA THR A 35 -10.34 -4.86 -13.08
C THR A 35 -11.23 -3.98 -12.20
N ILE A 36 -10.81 -2.73 -11.99
CA ILE A 36 -11.59 -1.70 -11.31
C ILE A 36 -12.79 -1.38 -12.22
N SER A 37 -13.97 -1.86 -11.88
CA SER A 37 -15.22 -1.48 -12.54
C SER A 37 -15.94 -0.51 -11.64
N LEU A 38 -15.72 0.79 -11.84
CA LEU A 38 -16.48 1.87 -11.22
C LEU A 38 -17.98 1.58 -11.41
N LEU A 39 -18.72 1.23 -10.36
CA LEU A 39 -20.16 1.02 -10.48
C LEU A 39 -20.90 2.37 -10.42
N ASP A 40 -21.99 2.42 -11.20
CA ASP A 40 -22.96 3.49 -11.44
C ASP A 40 -23.32 4.42 -10.24
N GLU A 41 -23.85 5.60 -10.59
CA GLU A 41 -24.27 6.82 -9.84
C GLU A 41 -25.02 6.70 -8.48
N ASN A 42 -25.06 5.53 -7.82
CA ASN A 42 -25.66 5.32 -6.49
C ASN A 42 -24.64 4.85 -5.43
N ALA A 43 -23.34 5.03 -5.66
CA ALA A 43 -22.33 4.74 -4.65
C ALA A 43 -22.57 5.64 -3.40
N LEU A 44 -22.37 5.07 -2.21
CA LEU A 44 -22.30 5.86 -0.98
C LEU A 44 -21.01 6.70 -1.06
N GLU A 45 -21.16 8.00 -1.24
CA GLU A 45 -20.06 8.95 -1.38
C GLU A 45 -19.83 9.74 -0.09
N PHE A 46 -18.55 9.95 0.25
CA PHE A 46 -18.09 10.72 1.40
C PHE A 46 -17.02 11.71 0.93
N SER A 47 -17.21 13.00 1.21
CA SER A 47 -16.16 13.99 0.98
C SER A 47 -15.03 13.81 2.01
N LEU A 48 -13.78 13.93 1.57
CA LEU A 48 -12.59 13.85 2.43
C LEU A 48 -12.00 15.21 2.83
N GLU A 49 -12.60 16.34 2.43
CA GLU A 49 -12.02 17.69 2.65
C GLU A 49 -11.69 18.01 4.12
N ASP A 50 -12.39 17.39 5.06
CA ASP A 50 -12.19 17.57 6.51
C ASP A 50 -11.96 16.24 7.23
N ILE A 51 -11.58 15.15 6.54
CA ILE A 51 -11.35 13.85 7.18
C ILE A 51 -9.86 13.69 7.48
N ASP A 52 -9.51 13.49 8.76
CA ASP A 52 -8.13 13.24 9.19
C ASP A 52 -7.80 11.74 9.20
N THR A 53 -8.81 10.88 9.36
CA THR A 53 -8.61 9.44 9.51
C THR A 53 -9.73 8.65 8.87
N ILE A 54 -9.37 7.63 8.11
CA ILE A 54 -10.27 6.59 7.61
C ILE A 54 -9.94 5.31 8.37
N ILE A 55 -10.91 4.74 9.09
CA ILE A 55 -10.79 3.44 9.75
C ILE A 55 -11.46 2.38 8.89
N GLY A 56 -10.69 1.38 8.45
CA GLY A 56 -11.17 0.24 7.66
C GLY A 56 -12.13 -0.68 8.42
N GLY A 57 -12.80 -1.54 7.67
CA GLY A 57 -13.64 -2.61 8.24
C GLY A 57 -12.82 -3.79 8.75
N LYS A 58 -13.50 -4.80 9.29
CA LYS A 58 -12.87 -6.05 9.78
C LYS A 58 -12.61 -7.08 8.67
N GLY A 59 -13.12 -6.84 7.46
CA GLY A 59 -12.90 -7.70 6.28
C GLY A 59 -11.55 -7.42 5.62
N GLN A 60 -11.39 -7.89 4.39
CA GLN A 60 -10.30 -7.51 3.50
C GLN A 60 -10.70 -6.21 2.79
N ASN A 61 -9.96 -5.14 3.05
CA ASN A 61 -10.24 -3.81 2.55
C ASN A 61 -9.24 -3.44 1.46
N THR A 62 -9.73 -2.82 0.39
CA THR A 62 -8.90 -2.22 -0.64
C THR A 62 -9.15 -0.73 -0.66
N PHE A 63 -8.13 0.06 -0.38
CA PHE A 63 -8.12 1.51 -0.54
C PHE A 63 -7.44 1.82 -1.86
N LEU A 64 -8.22 2.34 -2.81
CA LEU A 64 -7.77 2.60 -4.17
C LEU A 64 -7.83 4.10 -4.45
N PHE A 65 -6.68 4.69 -4.68
CA PHE A 65 -6.55 6.08 -5.11
C PHE A 65 -6.41 6.13 -6.63
N GLU A 66 -7.34 6.83 -7.28
CA GLU A 66 -7.24 7.14 -8.70
C GLU A 66 -6.10 8.13 -8.98
N GLU A 67 -5.71 8.23 -10.25
CA GLU A 67 -4.74 9.24 -10.68
C GLU A 67 -5.23 10.65 -10.29
N GLY A 68 -4.37 11.40 -9.60
CA GLY A 68 -4.67 12.75 -9.10
C GLY A 68 -5.50 12.81 -7.81
N ALA A 69 -5.91 11.67 -7.24
CA ALA A 69 -6.52 11.63 -5.92
C ALA A 69 -5.50 11.98 -4.83
N THR A 70 -5.93 12.73 -3.82
CA THR A 70 -5.07 13.14 -2.70
C THR A 70 -5.75 12.90 -1.35
N PHE A 71 -4.96 12.58 -0.34
CA PHE A 71 -5.42 12.53 1.03
C PHE A 71 -4.27 12.92 1.96
N ASP A 72 -4.55 13.82 2.91
CA ASP A 72 -3.62 14.25 3.94
C ASP A 72 -4.17 13.77 5.28
N GLY A 73 -3.75 12.57 5.69
CA GLY A 73 -4.38 11.89 6.81
C GLY A 73 -3.85 10.50 7.07
N THR A 74 -4.63 9.73 7.85
CA THR A 74 -4.31 8.35 8.21
C THR A 74 -5.33 7.37 7.67
N ILE A 75 -4.86 6.30 7.04
CA ILE A 75 -5.64 5.10 6.77
C ILE A 75 -5.26 4.06 7.83
N ASP A 76 -6.22 3.66 8.65
CA ASP A 76 -6.03 2.64 9.68
C ASP A 76 -6.90 1.43 9.37
N SER A 77 -6.28 0.38 8.84
CA SER A 77 -6.94 -0.89 8.54
C SER A 77 -6.58 -1.99 9.54
N SER A 78 -6.10 -1.64 10.74
CA SER A 78 -5.61 -2.60 11.75
C SER A 78 -6.67 -3.57 12.30
N LEU A 79 -7.93 -3.46 11.86
CA LEU A 79 -9.03 -4.38 12.22
C LEU A 79 -9.23 -5.50 11.19
N GLY A 80 -8.77 -5.29 9.96
CA GLY A 80 -8.88 -6.20 8.84
C GLY A 80 -7.72 -7.18 8.76
N ILE A 81 -7.69 -7.94 7.68
CA ILE A 81 -6.56 -8.76 7.28
C ILE A 81 -6.43 -8.71 5.77
N ASN A 82 -5.20 -8.78 5.27
CA ASN A 82 -4.93 -8.81 3.84
C ASN A 82 -5.48 -7.56 3.11
N ASP A 83 -5.37 -6.42 3.78
CA ASP A 83 -5.76 -5.11 3.30
C ASP A 83 -4.75 -4.61 2.26
N THR A 84 -5.24 -3.81 1.31
CA THR A 84 -4.45 -3.29 0.20
C THR A 84 -4.56 -1.78 0.12
N LEU A 85 -3.43 -1.09 0.00
CA LEU A 85 -3.37 0.31 -0.41
C LEU A 85 -2.76 0.39 -1.81
N ALA A 86 -3.55 0.90 -2.76
CA ALA A 86 -3.16 1.02 -4.16
C ALA A 86 -3.29 2.47 -4.64
N LEU A 87 -2.19 3.05 -5.14
CA LEU A 87 -2.17 4.43 -5.65
C LEU A 87 -1.82 4.40 -7.14
N SER A 88 -2.73 4.90 -7.98
CA SER A 88 -2.53 4.94 -9.43
C SER A 88 -1.77 6.20 -9.87
N GLY A 89 -1.16 6.15 -11.05
CA GLY A 89 -0.60 7.31 -11.73
C GLY A 89 0.86 7.60 -11.38
N GLU A 90 1.11 8.70 -10.68
CA GLU A 90 2.44 9.30 -10.51
C GLU A 90 3.48 8.38 -9.85
N ASP A 91 4.76 8.65 -10.13
CA ASP A 91 5.94 8.12 -9.43
C ASP A 91 5.86 8.48 -7.94
N ARG A 92 5.97 7.49 -7.04
CA ARG A 92 5.90 7.71 -5.59
C ARG A 92 7.02 7.03 -4.82
N THR A 93 7.30 7.60 -3.65
CA THR A 93 8.16 6.96 -2.65
C THR A 93 7.28 6.47 -1.51
N TRP A 94 7.30 5.16 -1.29
CA TRP A 94 6.67 4.49 -0.17
C TRP A 94 7.72 4.27 0.91
N GLU A 95 7.57 4.91 2.07
CA GLU A 95 8.44 4.71 3.22
C GLU A 95 7.79 3.73 4.20
N ILE A 96 8.30 2.50 4.25
CA ILE A 96 7.83 1.45 5.15
C ILE A 96 8.66 1.56 6.44
N THR A 97 8.05 2.15 7.47
CA THR A 97 8.72 2.53 8.73
C THR A 97 8.53 1.48 9.83
N GLY A 98 7.46 0.68 9.76
CA GLY A 98 7.13 -0.35 10.73
C GLY A 98 6.44 -1.55 10.11
N PHE A 99 5.91 -2.43 10.97
CA PHE A 99 5.11 -3.58 10.55
C PHE A 99 3.76 -3.10 10.01
N ASP A 100 3.49 -3.38 8.74
CA ASP A 100 2.28 -2.99 8.01
C ASP A 100 1.94 -1.50 8.17
N THR A 101 2.98 -0.67 8.27
CA THR A 101 2.87 0.76 8.60
C THR A 101 3.91 1.57 7.83
N GLY A 102 3.51 2.75 7.36
CA GLY A 102 4.39 3.63 6.61
C GLY A 102 3.72 4.92 6.17
N ILE A 103 4.37 5.59 5.23
CA ILE A 103 3.87 6.80 4.59
C ILE A 103 4.12 6.74 3.08
N VAL A 104 3.17 7.25 2.31
CA VAL A 104 3.31 7.53 0.88
C VAL A 104 2.65 8.87 0.62
N ASP A 105 3.33 9.79 -0.08
CA ASP A 105 2.92 11.19 -0.19
C ASP A 105 2.60 11.80 1.19
N ASN A 106 1.34 12.18 1.45
CA ASN A 106 0.85 12.67 2.75
C ASN A 106 -0.06 11.65 3.48
N ILE A 107 -0.10 10.41 2.99
CA ILE A 107 -0.95 9.34 3.52
C ILE A 107 -0.14 8.49 4.49
N ASN A 108 -0.48 8.58 5.78
CA ASN A 108 0.01 7.63 6.76
C ASN A 108 -0.85 6.38 6.70
N PHE A 109 -0.26 5.19 6.63
CA PHE A 109 -1.00 3.94 6.63
C PHE A 109 -0.61 3.03 7.79
N LYS A 110 -1.57 2.26 8.31
CA LYS A 110 -1.40 1.26 9.37
C LYS A 110 -2.29 0.07 9.12
N GLY A 111 -1.78 -1.13 9.43
CA GLY A 111 -2.49 -2.38 9.20
C GLY A 111 -2.74 -2.65 7.73
N ILE A 112 -1.82 -2.23 6.84
CA ILE A 112 -1.91 -2.51 5.42
C ILE A 112 -0.88 -3.58 5.07
N GLU A 113 -1.35 -4.78 4.74
CA GLU A 113 -0.48 -5.91 4.42
C GLU A 113 -0.04 -5.95 2.95
N ASN A 114 -0.68 -5.21 2.05
CA ASN A 114 -0.33 -5.18 0.63
C ASN A 114 -0.23 -3.75 0.11
N LEU A 115 0.84 -3.45 -0.63
CA LEU A 115 1.04 -2.17 -1.28
C LEU A 115 1.07 -2.38 -2.78
N LYS A 116 0.40 -1.51 -3.54
CA LYS A 116 0.45 -1.50 -4.99
C LYS A 116 0.73 -0.09 -5.54
N GLY A 117 1.79 0.01 -6.32
CA GLY A 117 2.16 1.16 -7.12
C GLY A 117 1.29 1.34 -8.37
N GLY A 118 1.62 2.38 -9.14
CA GLY A 118 0.93 2.72 -10.38
C GLY A 118 1.46 1.92 -11.57
N ASP A 119 0.62 1.73 -12.59
CA ASP A 119 1.10 1.14 -13.85
C ASP A 119 1.88 2.19 -14.68
N ASP A 120 2.92 1.77 -15.41
CA ASP A 120 3.76 2.59 -16.29
C ASP A 120 4.42 3.82 -15.62
N ASN A 121 4.79 3.69 -14.34
CA ASN A 121 5.46 4.72 -13.55
C ASN A 121 6.81 4.25 -12.97
N GLN A 122 7.36 4.98 -12.01
CA GLN A 122 8.57 4.60 -11.27
C GLN A 122 8.37 4.82 -9.76
N ASP A 123 7.89 3.80 -9.08
CA ASP A 123 7.74 3.79 -7.64
C ASP A 123 9.03 3.34 -6.92
N THR A 124 9.24 3.81 -5.70
CA THR A 124 10.33 3.36 -4.83
C THR A 124 9.78 2.94 -3.49
N PHE A 125 9.92 1.66 -3.15
CA PHE A 125 9.58 1.10 -1.85
C PHE A 125 10.83 1.07 -0.96
N VAL A 126 10.88 2.00 0.00
CA VAL A 126 11.98 2.14 0.96
C VAL A 126 11.61 1.42 2.25
N PHE A 127 12.27 0.30 2.52
CA PHE A 127 12.14 -0.41 3.79
C PHE A 127 13.17 0.11 4.79
N GLU A 128 12.70 0.74 5.86
CA GLU A 128 13.54 1.06 7.00
C GLU A 128 13.95 -0.21 7.76
N SER A 129 14.79 -0.04 8.79
CA SER A 129 15.33 -1.17 9.57
C SER A 129 14.23 -1.98 10.29
N SER A 130 13.10 -1.36 10.64
CA SER A 130 11.93 -1.99 11.25
C SER A 130 10.75 -2.14 10.30
N GLY A 131 10.88 -1.66 9.05
CA GLY A 131 9.82 -1.71 8.06
C GLY A 131 9.56 -3.15 7.65
N HIS A 132 8.29 -3.56 7.62
CA HIS A 132 7.85 -4.87 7.13
C HIS A 132 6.46 -4.74 6.53
N ILE A 133 6.22 -5.47 5.43
CA ILE A 133 4.91 -5.66 4.83
C ILE A 133 4.66 -7.16 4.80
N SER A 134 3.60 -7.61 5.47
CA SER A 134 3.35 -9.04 5.70
C SER A 134 2.76 -9.77 4.51
N GLY A 135 2.19 -9.04 3.55
CA GLY A 135 1.76 -9.52 2.24
C GLY A 135 2.78 -9.23 1.15
N ILE A 136 2.37 -8.49 0.12
CA ILE A 136 3.18 -8.21 -1.07
C ILE A 136 3.33 -6.72 -1.33
N ILE A 137 4.51 -6.33 -1.83
CA ILE A 137 4.69 -5.06 -2.54
C ILE A 137 4.66 -5.32 -4.04
N ASP A 138 3.80 -4.62 -4.75
CA ASP A 138 3.60 -4.71 -6.19
C ASP A 138 3.92 -3.34 -6.81
N GLY A 139 4.89 -3.29 -7.74
CA GLY A 139 5.21 -2.07 -8.48
C GLY A 139 4.08 -1.58 -9.37
N GLY A 140 3.24 -2.50 -9.87
CA GLY A 140 2.33 -2.22 -10.98
C GLY A 140 2.80 -2.89 -12.28
N ASP A 141 2.00 -2.74 -13.33
CA ASP A 141 2.34 -3.23 -14.66
C ASP A 141 3.25 -2.23 -15.39
N ALA A 142 4.33 -2.71 -16.01
CA ALA A 142 5.35 -1.89 -16.66
C ALA A 142 6.04 -0.92 -15.68
N GLY A 143 6.77 0.08 -16.18
CA GLY A 143 7.54 0.97 -15.31
C GLY A 143 8.90 0.43 -14.85
N PHE A 144 9.55 1.17 -13.94
CA PHE A 144 10.81 0.78 -13.30
C PHE A 144 10.74 1.02 -11.79
N ASP A 145 10.13 0.07 -11.09
CA ASP A 145 9.90 0.18 -9.66
C ASP A 145 11.03 -0.40 -8.84
N THR A 146 11.37 0.28 -7.75
CA THR A 146 12.58 0.02 -7.00
C THR A 146 12.28 -0.46 -5.59
N LEU A 147 12.97 -1.52 -5.15
CA LEU A 147 13.05 -1.87 -3.72
C LEU A 147 14.35 -1.34 -3.13
N SER A 148 14.27 -0.46 -2.13
CA SER A 148 15.43 0.07 -1.40
C SER A 148 15.43 -0.43 0.05
N LEU A 149 16.51 -1.07 0.48
CA LEU A 149 16.66 -1.62 1.82
C LEU A 149 17.64 -0.81 2.65
N LEU A 150 17.21 -0.37 3.83
CA LEU A 150 18.03 0.38 4.79
C LEU A 150 18.20 -0.39 6.10
N GLY A 151 19.20 0.02 6.89
CA GLY A 151 19.42 -0.51 8.24
C GLY A 151 20.60 -1.48 8.35
N ASN A 152 20.69 -2.13 9.51
CA ASN A 152 21.72 -3.12 9.81
C ASN A 152 21.05 -4.49 9.94
N HIS A 153 21.61 -5.47 9.24
CA HIS A 153 21.09 -6.85 9.25
C HIS A 153 22.24 -7.84 9.42
N ASP A 154 22.01 -8.96 10.09
CA ASP A 154 23.03 -10.01 10.21
C ASP A 154 23.17 -10.78 8.89
N THR A 155 22.04 -11.00 8.22
CA THR A 155 21.90 -11.81 7.02
C THR A 155 20.93 -11.16 6.04
N ILE A 156 21.31 -11.13 4.77
CA ILE A 156 20.38 -10.82 3.66
C ILE A 156 20.54 -11.87 2.58
N SER A 157 19.42 -12.39 2.07
CA SER A 157 19.41 -13.31 0.94
C SER A 157 18.27 -13.01 -0.03
N TYR A 158 18.49 -13.33 -1.30
CA TYR A 158 17.58 -13.02 -2.40
C TYR A 158 17.13 -14.31 -3.09
N SER A 159 15.85 -14.40 -3.42
CA SER A 159 15.31 -15.50 -4.21
C SER A 159 14.40 -14.95 -5.31
N ALA A 160 14.88 -14.96 -6.55
CA ALA A 160 14.08 -14.59 -7.70
C ALA A 160 13.08 -15.71 -8.06
N LYS A 161 11.83 -15.33 -8.34
CA LYS A 161 10.77 -16.21 -8.86
C LYS A 161 10.53 -15.97 -10.35
N SER A 162 10.62 -14.73 -10.81
CA SER A 162 10.56 -14.29 -12.22
C SER A 162 11.60 -13.16 -12.42
N PRO A 163 11.70 -12.56 -13.63
CA PRO A 163 12.56 -11.40 -13.84
C PRO A 163 12.26 -10.21 -12.89
N ASN A 164 11.00 -10.07 -12.47
CA ASN A 164 10.48 -8.91 -11.74
C ASN A 164 9.80 -9.27 -10.41
N SER A 165 9.96 -10.51 -9.93
CA SER A 165 9.34 -10.96 -8.68
C SER A 165 10.24 -11.91 -7.92
N GLY A 166 10.06 -11.94 -6.61
CA GLY A 166 10.88 -12.76 -5.74
C GLY A 166 10.67 -12.44 -4.27
N THR A 167 11.65 -12.82 -3.47
CA THR A 167 11.71 -12.48 -2.06
C THR A 167 13.09 -11.95 -1.68
N VAL A 168 13.10 -11.07 -0.69
CA VAL A 168 14.29 -10.69 0.07
C VAL A 168 14.08 -11.13 1.52
N ASN A 169 15.00 -11.92 2.06
CA ASN A 169 14.97 -12.31 3.46
C ASN A 169 16.08 -11.56 4.22
N ARG A 170 15.69 -10.72 5.18
CA ARG A 170 16.55 -9.95 6.09
C ARG A 170 16.38 -10.50 7.50
N ASP A 171 17.32 -11.28 8.02
CA ASP A 171 17.22 -11.81 9.41
C ASP A 171 15.94 -12.60 9.75
N ASN A 172 15.40 -13.34 8.79
CA ASN A 172 14.11 -14.06 8.84
C ASN A 172 12.87 -13.18 8.66
N ASP A 173 13.04 -11.89 8.39
CA ASP A 173 12.00 -11.03 7.83
C ASP A 173 11.97 -11.19 6.30
N ILE A 174 10.89 -11.75 5.77
CA ILE A 174 10.71 -12.00 4.33
C ILE A 174 9.86 -10.89 3.72
N ILE A 175 10.45 -10.12 2.82
CA ILE A 175 9.77 -9.20 1.92
C ILE A 175 9.46 -9.98 0.63
N THR A 176 8.18 -9.99 0.22
CA THR A 176 7.74 -10.55 -1.05
C THR A 176 7.42 -9.42 -2.02
N TYR A 177 7.92 -9.50 -3.25
CA TYR A 177 7.71 -8.44 -4.24
C TYR A 177 7.30 -8.98 -5.62
N PHE A 178 6.57 -8.16 -6.36
CA PHE A 178 6.20 -8.33 -7.77
C PHE A 178 6.34 -6.99 -8.51
N GLY A 179 6.58 -7.02 -9.82
CA GLY A 179 6.69 -5.81 -10.64
C GLY A 179 7.89 -4.90 -10.32
N LEU A 180 8.93 -5.39 -9.63
CA LEU A 180 10.07 -4.53 -9.23
C LEU A 180 11.36 -4.84 -10.01
N GLU A 181 11.95 -3.78 -10.56
CA GLU A 181 13.28 -3.70 -11.16
C GLU A 181 13.86 -2.27 -11.05
N PRO A 182 14.97 -2.01 -10.32
CA PRO A 182 15.89 -2.92 -9.62
C PRO A 182 15.71 -3.01 -8.08
N ILE A 183 16.51 -3.85 -7.43
CA ILE A 183 16.69 -3.85 -5.97
C ILE A 183 17.99 -3.12 -5.59
N TYR A 184 17.90 -2.09 -4.75
CA TYR A 184 19.04 -1.42 -4.12
C TYR A 184 19.21 -1.88 -2.66
N ASP A 185 20.24 -2.69 -2.44
CA ASP A 185 20.69 -3.07 -1.10
C ASP A 185 21.66 -2.02 -0.53
N ASN A 186 21.15 -1.12 0.31
CA ASN A 186 21.93 -0.09 1.00
C ASN A 186 22.16 -0.44 2.48
N THR A 187 22.09 -1.72 2.82
CA THR A 187 22.21 -2.20 4.20
C THR A 187 23.67 -2.46 4.59
N ASN A 188 23.93 -2.43 5.90
CA ASN A 188 25.17 -2.94 6.46
C ASN A 188 24.95 -4.39 6.92
N THR A 189 25.64 -5.34 6.29
CA THR A 189 25.36 -6.78 6.48
C THR A 189 26.62 -7.60 6.65
N ALA A 190 26.59 -8.53 7.61
CA ALA A 190 27.69 -9.44 7.88
C ALA A 190 27.78 -10.60 6.88
N ASN A 191 26.64 -11.17 6.48
CA ASN A 191 26.58 -12.31 5.55
C ASN A 191 25.56 -12.08 4.42
N ARG A 192 25.99 -12.31 3.18
CA ARG A 192 25.20 -12.21 1.96
C ARG A 192 25.37 -13.47 1.11
#